data_AF-A0A957JLB7-F1
#
_entry.id   AF-A0A957JLB7-F1
#
_cell.length_a   1.000
_cell.length_b   1.000
_cell.length_c   1.000
_cell.angle_alpha   90.00
_cell.angle_beta   90.00
_cell.angle_gamma   90.00
#
_symmetry.space_group_name_H-M   'P 1'
#
loop_
_entity.id
_entity.type
_entity.pdbx_description
1 polymer ?
#
loop_
_entity_poly.entity_id
_entity_poly.type
_entity_poly.pdbx_seq_one_letter_code
_entity_poly.pdbx_strand_id
1 'polypeptide(L)'
;MNRETFQARLKQGPLLLDGAMGTLLHAHGIAIDECFDALNLRQPAVVADILRAYIDAGADIVETNSFGANRFKLAEHGLEEQVAAINSAAVMVARRVIESSFKRVLLAGSVGPLGVRLAPLGRVTTAQAEAVFAEQIAALTHPAGDLPGVDLLIIETITDLYEVEAAVKAARRVAPNVPIITQMSFTRDDRTPLGDSPVRVAQYLANLDVDVIGVNCSSGPAQILRLVMAMHQAAPNMPLSAVPNAGWPEQREGGRVLYPATPAYFADYAHNFIAAGVSLVGGCCGTNAAHIAAMRDALDHPGRGSIHLPEISFISREEGQLAGVEPPTKLAQALATGRFVTTVEMRPPKGIAAQKLLAGARMLKEAGAQFLDIADSPLARMRMSAWAAAYLVQKEIGLETILHFPTRGRNLLRVQGDLLAAHAMGVRNLFVVMGDPTHIGDYPEAMDNYDIVPTGLIQLIKQRLNTGVEQSGQSIDYPTSFVVGCAISLEPQDPERELRLLAKKLRNGADFALSQPVFNAGRAAHFLNQCQAEFGADMLPVIVGIQPLYNSKNAEFLHNEVPGIAIPDQFRQRMHTAADPQAEGVVIAQELLATMRPHVQGVYLIPQFGRYDLVADVLDTVA
;
A
#
# COMPACT_ATOMS: atom_id res chain seq x y z
N MET A 1 30.17 28.55 -0.04
CA MET A 1 30.47 28.39 -1.49
C MET A 1 29.24 28.76 -2.33
N ASN A 2 29.38 29.19 -3.59
CA ASN A 2 28.22 29.45 -4.49
C ASN A 2 28.08 28.36 -5.57
N ARG A 3 26.91 28.33 -6.23
CA ARG A 3 26.55 27.35 -7.27
C ARG A 3 27.58 27.19 -8.38
N GLU A 4 28.01 28.29 -8.99
CA GLU A 4 28.97 28.28 -10.10
C GLU A 4 30.32 27.68 -9.67
N THR A 5 30.80 28.04 -8.48
CA THR A 5 32.05 27.51 -7.92
C THR A 5 31.94 26.02 -7.66
N PHE A 6 30.80 25.54 -7.15
CA PHE A 6 30.58 24.13 -6.90
C PHE A 6 30.53 23.31 -8.20
N GLN A 7 29.81 23.80 -9.22
CA GLN A 7 29.78 23.16 -10.54
C GLN A 7 31.17 23.12 -11.19
N ALA A 8 31.98 24.16 -11.00
CA ALA A 8 33.38 24.15 -11.44
C ALA A 8 34.21 23.10 -10.67
N ARG A 9 33.97 22.93 -9.36
CA ARG A 9 34.65 21.90 -8.54
C ARG A 9 34.29 20.48 -8.98
N LEU A 10 33.03 20.22 -9.33
CA LEU A 10 32.59 18.90 -9.84
C LEU A 10 33.32 18.52 -11.14
N LYS A 11 33.64 19.51 -11.98
CA LYS A 11 34.38 19.29 -13.24
C LYS A 11 35.86 18.96 -13.04
N GLN A 12 36.44 19.23 -11.87
CA GLN A 12 37.85 18.96 -11.59
C GLN A 12 38.12 17.49 -11.24
N GLY A 13 37.08 16.74 -10.90
CA GLY A 13 37.17 15.34 -10.50
C GLY A 13 36.17 14.99 -9.42
N PRO A 14 36.02 13.69 -9.10
CA PRO A 14 35.03 13.24 -8.15
C PRO A 14 35.26 13.80 -6.74
N LEU A 15 34.17 13.93 -6.00
CA LEU A 15 34.16 14.34 -4.60
C LEU A 15 33.82 13.13 -3.72
N LEU A 16 34.52 13.00 -2.60
CA LEU A 16 34.22 12.01 -1.58
C LEU A 16 33.42 12.63 -0.43
N LEU A 17 32.19 12.16 -0.25
CA LEU A 17 31.35 12.43 0.92
C LEU A 17 31.78 11.52 2.08
N ASP A 18 31.40 11.89 3.30
CA ASP A 18 31.65 11.10 4.50
C ASP A 18 30.75 9.86 4.60
N GLY A 19 30.71 9.26 5.79
CA GLY A 19 29.99 8.02 6.09
C GLY A 19 28.86 8.23 7.08
N ALA A 20 28.33 7.14 7.65
CA ALA A 20 27.23 7.21 8.62
C ALA A 20 27.55 8.06 9.86
N MET A 21 26.68 9.03 10.16
CA MET A 21 26.65 9.71 11.46
C MET A 21 25.90 8.87 12.50
N GLY A 22 24.64 8.51 12.23
CA GLY A 22 23.77 7.82 13.19
C GLY A 22 24.29 6.44 13.62
N THR A 23 24.87 5.65 12.71
CA THR A 23 25.46 4.35 13.07
C THR A 23 26.65 4.50 14.03
N LEU A 24 27.47 5.53 13.83
CA LEU A 24 28.61 5.78 14.70
C LEU A 24 28.18 6.37 16.04
N LEU A 25 27.18 7.25 16.09
CA LEU A 25 26.61 7.72 17.36
C LEU A 25 26.08 6.56 18.20
N HIS A 26 25.37 5.61 17.58
CA HIS A 26 24.93 4.40 18.26
C HIS A 26 26.10 3.54 18.75
N ALA A 27 27.14 3.38 17.94
CA ALA A 27 28.36 2.65 18.34
C ALA A 27 29.12 3.32 19.50
N HIS A 28 28.95 4.64 19.69
CA HIS A 28 29.45 5.38 20.85
C HIS A 28 28.53 5.27 22.09
N GLY A 29 27.53 4.39 22.05
CA GLY A 29 26.69 4.05 23.20
C GLY A 29 25.43 4.90 23.34
N ILE A 30 25.08 5.72 22.34
CA ILE A 30 23.82 6.47 22.36
C ILE A 30 22.68 5.55 21.94
N ALA A 31 21.57 5.56 22.68
CA ALA A 31 20.44 4.68 22.40
C ALA A 31 19.72 5.12 21.10
N ILE A 32 19.20 4.14 20.35
CA ILE A 32 18.64 4.39 19.01
C ILE A 32 17.32 5.20 19.02
N ASP A 33 16.67 5.24 20.18
CA ASP A 33 15.45 6.01 20.44
C ASP A 33 15.74 7.43 20.95
N GLU A 34 17.00 7.79 21.18
CA GLU A 34 17.40 9.17 21.48
C GLU A 34 17.44 10.03 20.20
N CYS A 35 17.13 11.32 20.36
CA CYS A 35 17.26 12.29 19.27
C CYS A 35 18.73 12.60 19.00
N PHE A 36 19.30 11.96 17.96
CA PHE A 36 20.69 12.17 17.54
C PHE A 36 20.98 13.62 17.14
N ASP A 37 20.04 14.31 16.53
CA ASP A 37 20.18 15.73 16.16
C ASP A 37 20.39 16.60 17.41
N ALA A 38 19.75 16.29 18.54
CA ALA A 38 19.90 17.04 19.79
C ALA A 38 21.31 16.91 20.42
N LEU A 39 22.11 15.93 19.99
CA LEU A 39 23.48 15.76 20.49
C LEU A 39 24.40 16.92 20.09
N ASN A 40 24.06 17.68 19.06
CA ASN A 40 24.79 18.91 18.73
C ASN A 40 24.81 19.92 19.89
N LEU A 41 23.77 19.92 20.73
CA LEU A 41 23.68 20.76 21.92
C LEU A 41 24.18 20.02 23.17
N ARG A 42 23.80 18.74 23.30
CA ARG A 42 23.99 17.99 24.55
C ARG A 42 25.35 17.33 24.67
N GLN A 43 25.89 16.80 23.57
CA GLN A 43 27.14 16.05 23.50
C GLN A 43 27.96 16.39 22.23
N PRO A 44 28.29 17.68 21.99
CA PRO A 44 28.91 18.12 20.74
C PRO A 44 30.29 17.48 20.48
N ALA A 45 30.99 17.05 21.53
CA ALA A 45 32.30 16.41 21.41
C ALA A 45 32.22 15.09 20.61
N VAL A 46 31.20 14.25 20.85
CA VAL A 46 31.03 12.97 20.15
C VAL A 46 30.78 13.19 18.66
N VAL A 47 29.93 14.16 18.31
CA VAL A 47 29.69 14.57 16.92
C VAL A 47 30.98 15.08 16.29
N ALA A 48 31.74 15.92 17.00
CA ALA A 48 32.99 16.49 16.52
C ALA A 48 34.05 15.41 16.25
N ASP A 49 34.13 14.37 17.09
CA ASP A 49 35.07 13.27 16.93
C ASP A 49 34.77 12.42 15.70
N ILE A 50 33.49 12.16 15.43
CA ILE A 50 33.04 11.45 14.22
C ILE A 50 33.39 12.26 12.96
N LEU A 51 33.07 13.56 12.94
CA LEU A 51 33.40 14.44 11.81
C LEU A 51 34.91 14.50 11.58
N ARG A 52 35.71 14.60 12.64
CA ARG A 52 37.18 14.60 12.56
C ARG A 52 37.69 13.30 11.94
N ALA A 53 37.15 12.16 12.35
CA ALA A 53 37.53 10.87 11.80
C ALA A 53 37.29 10.77 10.28
N TYR A 54 36.19 11.37 9.76
CA TYR A 54 35.91 11.40 8.33
C TYR A 54 36.82 12.37 7.56
N ILE A 55 37.12 13.54 8.12
CA ILE A 55 38.08 14.49 7.54
C ILE A 55 39.49 13.87 7.49
N ASP A 56 39.87 13.09 8.50
CA ASP A 56 41.14 12.38 8.55
C ASP A 56 41.20 11.19 7.58
N ALA A 57 40.07 10.53 7.36
CA ALA A 57 39.93 9.51 6.33
C ALA A 57 39.95 10.05 4.89
N GLY A 58 39.87 11.38 4.70
CA GLY A 58 40.01 12.03 3.40
C GLY A 58 38.71 12.41 2.71
N ALA A 59 37.62 12.59 3.46
CA ALA A 59 36.38 13.16 2.93
C ALA A 59 36.62 14.60 2.40
N ASP A 60 36.15 14.88 1.19
CA ASP A 60 36.10 16.22 0.60
C ASP A 60 34.90 17.03 1.11
N ILE A 61 33.82 16.32 1.50
CA ILE A 61 32.57 16.88 2.01
C ILE A 61 32.18 16.11 3.27
N VAL A 62 31.79 16.83 4.32
CA VAL A 62 31.19 16.23 5.52
C VAL A 62 29.78 16.78 5.74
N GLU A 63 28.91 15.95 6.28
CA GLU A 63 27.52 16.31 6.55
C GLU A 63 27.33 16.82 7.99
N THR A 64 26.48 17.83 8.16
CA THR A 64 26.01 18.20 9.50
C THR A 64 25.20 17.06 10.11
N ASN A 65 25.30 16.88 11.44
CA ASN A 65 24.40 15.99 12.17
C ASN A 65 23.00 16.62 12.30
N SER A 66 22.26 16.72 11.21
CA SER A 66 20.97 17.42 11.15
C SER A 66 19.90 16.71 10.33
N PHE A 67 20.11 15.43 10.00
CA PHE A 67 19.19 14.65 9.17
C PHE A 67 17.73 14.74 9.62
N GLY A 68 17.47 14.64 10.92
CA GLY A 68 16.13 14.66 11.50
C GLY A 68 15.75 15.99 12.13
N ALA A 69 16.58 17.04 12.01
CA ALA A 69 16.42 18.30 12.74
C ALA A 69 15.32 19.22 12.17
N ASN A 70 14.17 18.66 11.78
CA ASN A 70 12.98 19.40 11.35
C ASN A 70 11.88 19.36 12.43
N ARG A 71 10.93 20.28 12.33
CA ARG A 71 9.86 20.46 13.33
C ARG A 71 9.05 19.20 13.61
N PHE A 72 8.73 18.40 12.60
CA PHE A 72 7.90 17.19 12.78
C PHE A 72 8.66 16.07 13.49
N LYS A 73 9.89 15.77 13.07
CA LYS A 73 10.73 14.77 13.72
C LYS A 73 11.14 15.16 15.14
N LEU A 74 11.47 16.44 15.36
CA LEU A 74 11.81 16.93 16.69
C LEU A 74 10.60 16.91 17.64
N ALA A 75 9.37 17.07 17.14
CA ALA A 75 8.16 16.97 17.96
C ALA A 75 7.98 15.59 18.60
N GLU A 76 8.45 14.51 17.96
CA GLU A 76 8.42 13.15 18.54
C GLU A 76 9.24 13.06 19.84
N HIS A 77 10.16 13.99 20.04
CA HIS A 77 11.02 14.10 21.23
C HIS A 77 10.71 15.33 22.11
N GLY A 78 9.66 16.10 21.79
CA GLY A 78 9.32 17.35 22.49
C GLY A 78 10.33 18.48 22.28
N LEU A 79 10.99 18.52 21.12
CA LEU A 79 12.05 19.47 20.76
C LEU A 79 11.67 20.35 19.56
N GLU A 80 10.39 20.43 19.20
CA GLU A 80 9.88 21.13 18.01
C GLU A 80 10.20 22.64 17.98
N GLU A 81 10.37 23.26 19.15
CA GLU A 81 10.76 24.68 19.28
C GLU A 81 12.28 24.90 19.24
N GLN A 82 13.08 23.83 19.11
CA GLN A 82 14.54 23.89 19.10
C GLN A 82 15.16 23.70 17.71
N VAL A 83 14.37 23.70 16.64
CA VAL A 83 14.82 23.52 15.24
C VAL A 83 16.02 24.44 14.94
N ALA A 84 15.88 25.75 15.17
CA ALA A 84 16.93 26.71 14.85
C ALA A 84 18.21 26.50 15.70
N ALA A 85 18.05 26.21 16.99
CA ALA A 85 19.16 26.02 17.91
C ALA A 85 19.97 24.76 17.59
N ILE A 86 19.29 23.64 17.32
CA ILE A 86 19.91 22.36 16.99
C ILE A 86 20.68 22.45 15.67
N ASN A 87 20.06 22.98 14.60
CA ASN A 87 20.71 23.11 13.30
C ASN A 87 21.89 24.08 13.35
N SER A 88 21.75 25.23 14.02
CA SER A 88 22.86 26.18 14.19
C SER A 88 24.04 25.56 14.94
N ALA A 89 23.76 24.77 15.98
CA ALA A 89 24.79 24.03 16.71
C ALA A 89 25.48 22.97 15.84
N ALA A 90 24.73 22.26 14.98
CA ALA A 90 25.29 21.30 14.04
C ALA A 90 26.32 21.96 13.10
N VAL A 91 25.98 23.14 12.54
CA VAL A 91 26.89 23.92 11.70
C VAL A 91 28.11 24.39 12.50
N MET A 92 27.90 24.90 13.72
CA MET A 92 28.99 25.38 14.57
C MET A 92 30.01 24.28 14.91
N VAL A 93 29.53 23.10 15.29
CA VAL A 93 30.39 21.94 15.60
C VAL A 93 31.20 21.56 14.37
N ALA A 94 30.55 21.41 13.21
CA ALA A 94 31.22 21.00 12.00
C ALA A 94 32.24 22.03 11.49
N ARG A 95 31.90 23.32 11.51
CA ARG A 95 32.82 24.42 11.13
C ARG A 95 34.08 24.42 11.98
N ARG A 96 33.95 24.29 13.30
CA ARG A 96 35.11 24.23 14.21
C ARG A 96 36.03 23.05 13.89
N VAL A 97 35.46 21.89 13.59
CA VAL A 97 36.24 20.68 13.22
C VAL A 97 36.95 20.87 11.89
N ILE A 98 36.27 21.42 10.88
CA ILE A 98 36.87 21.72 9.57
C ILE A 98 38.01 22.73 9.71
N GLU A 99 37.79 23.86 10.39
CA GLU A 99 38.81 24.90 10.59
C GLU A 99 40.03 24.35 11.33
N SER A 100 39.82 23.52 12.36
CA SER A 100 40.90 22.91 13.13
C SER A 100 41.69 21.84 12.36
N SER A 101 41.14 21.31 11.27
CA SER A 101 41.80 20.30 10.44
C SER A 101 42.84 20.89 9.48
N PHE A 102 42.80 22.20 9.23
CA PHE A 102 43.58 22.90 8.20
C PHE A 102 43.43 22.32 6.77
N LYS A 103 42.42 21.49 6.53
CA LYS A 103 42.08 20.92 5.22
C LYS A 103 40.95 21.71 4.57
N ARG A 104 40.90 21.71 3.24
CA ARG A 104 39.79 22.29 2.48
C ARG A 104 38.67 21.26 2.36
N VAL A 105 37.76 21.24 3.34
CA VAL A 105 36.58 20.37 3.36
C VAL A 105 35.33 21.22 3.27
N LEU A 106 34.38 20.79 2.44
CA LEU A 106 33.09 21.43 2.28
C LEU A 106 32.10 20.95 3.35
N LEU A 107 31.28 21.86 3.88
CA LEU A 107 30.23 21.49 4.81
C LEU A 107 28.87 21.38 4.10
N ALA A 108 28.28 20.20 4.12
CA ALA A 108 26.93 19.94 3.62
C ALA A 108 25.89 20.01 4.75
N GLY A 109 24.83 20.79 4.56
CA GLY A 109 23.67 20.77 5.44
C GLY A 109 22.77 19.58 5.12
N SER A 110 22.78 18.56 5.98
CA SER A 110 21.91 17.37 5.83
C SER A 110 20.47 17.70 6.18
N VAL A 111 19.56 17.40 5.25
CA VAL A 111 18.11 17.59 5.36
C VAL A 111 17.42 16.29 4.95
N GLY A 112 16.96 15.53 5.93
CA GLY A 112 16.22 14.29 5.73
C GLY A 112 14.71 14.48 5.56
N PRO A 113 13.93 13.38 5.43
CA PRO A 113 12.47 13.45 5.29
C PRO A 113 11.79 13.94 6.57
N LEU A 114 10.59 14.50 6.41
CA LEU A 114 9.77 15.06 7.49
C LEU A 114 9.27 14.00 8.47
N GLY A 115 9.30 12.71 8.08
CA GLY A 115 8.75 11.61 8.89
C GLY A 115 7.22 11.50 8.83
N VAL A 116 6.56 12.36 8.05
CA VAL A 116 5.10 12.42 7.90
C VAL A 116 4.71 12.37 6.41
N ARG A 117 3.54 11.79 6.10
CA ARG A 117 3.03 11.70 4.72
C ARG A 117 2.37 13.00 4.28
N LEU A 118 2.62 13.39 3.03
CA LEU A 118 1.96 14.52 2.38
C LEU A 118 0.54 14.13 1.89
N ALA A 119 -0.37 15.10 1.82
CA ALA A 119 -1.70 14.90 1.24
C ALA A 119 -1.61 14.51 -0.25
N PRO A 120 -2.50 13.62 -0.76
CA PRO A 120 -3.68 13.05 -0.09
C PRO A 120 -3.41 11.82 0.79
N LEU A 121 -2.18 11.31 0.84
CA LEU A 121 -1.84 10.10 1.61
C LEU A 121 -1.70 10.38 3.12
N GLY A 122 -1.36 11.61 3.50
CA GLY A 122 -1.34 12.08 4.88
C GLY A 122 -2.07 13.42 5.06
N ARG A 123 -1.78 14.10 6.17
CA ARG A 123 -2.50 15.32 6.59
C ARG A 123 -1.72 16.61 6.31
N VAL A 124 -0.44 16.49 5.97
CA VAL A 124 0.44 17.65 5.76
C VAL A 124 0.30 18.10 4.31
N THR A 125 0.01 19.38 4.10
CA THR A 125 -0.03 19.96 2.76
C THR A 125 1.38 20.25 2.26
N THR A 126 1.56 20.35 0.94
CA THR A 126 2.84 20.72 0.33
C THR A 126 3.36 22.07 0.86
N ALA A 127 2.48 23.04 1.08
CA ALA A 127 2.84 24.35 1.64
C ALA A 127 3.34 24.24 3.09
N GLN A 128 2.74 23.37 3.90
CA GLN A 128 3.21 23.11 5.27
C GLN A 128 4.56 22.41 5.26
N ALA A 129 4.76 21.42 4.39
CA ALA A 129 6.05 20.75 4.21
C ALA A 129 7.15 21.74 3.81
N GLU A 130 6.88 22.61 2.83
CA GLU A 130 7.80 23.66 2.40
C GLU A 130 8.16 24.64 3.53
N ALA A 131 7.19 25.02 4.37
CA ALA A 131 7.44 25.88 5.53
C ALA A 131 8.38 25.23 6.55
N VAL A 132 8.18 23.94 6.85
CA VAL A 132 9.03 23.19 7.79
C VAL A 132 10.44 22.99 7.24
N PHE A 133 10.58 22.64 5.96
CA PHE A 133 11.91 22.57 5.33
C PHE A 133 12.60 23.93 5.33
N ALA A 134 11.88 25.01 5.04
CA ALA A 134 12.46 26.35 5.03
C ALA A 134 12.97 26.78 6.41
N GLU A 135 12.28 26.40 7.48
CA GLU A 135 12.73 26.66 8.86
C GLU A 135 14.08 25.98 9.15
N GLN A 136 14.19 24.68 8.84
CA GLN A 136 15.44 23.94 9.02
C GLN A 136 16.57 24.50 8.15
N ILE A 137 16.30 24.71 6.86
CA ILE A 137 17.31 25.18 5.90
C ILE A 137 17.81 26.57 6.27
N ALA A 138 16.94 27.47 6.73
CA ALA A 138 17.34 28.79 7.18
C ALA A 138 18.35 28.73 8.34
N ALA A 139 18.16 27.81 9.28
CA ALA A 139 19.08 27.63 10.39
C ALA A 139 20.42 26.99 9.97
N LEU A 140 20.46 26.24 8.87
CA LEU A 140 21.70 25.68 8.31
C LEU A 140 22.48 26.72 7.47
N THR A 141 21.78 27.54 6.69
CA THR A 141 22.40 28.52 5.78
C THR A 141 22.68 29.87 6.45
N HIS A 142 21.90 30.22 7.47
CA HIS A 142 22.03 31.43 8.29
C HIS A 142 22.02 31.05 9.78
N PRO A 143 23.02 30.30 10.26
CA PRO A 143 23.07 29.86 11.64
C PRO A 143 23.18 31.05 12.60
N ALA A 144 22.73 30.86 13.84
CA ALA A 144 22.89 31.86 14.88
C ALA A 144 24.37 32.07 15.26
N GLY A 145 24.75 33.33 15.50
CA GLY A 145 26.14 33.76 15.72
C GLY A 145 26.83 34.13 14.40
N ASP A 146 27.91 34.90 14.44
CA ASP A 146 28.63 35.41 13.26
C ASP A 146 29.44 34.32 12.50
N LEU A 147 28.87 33.12 12.36
CA LEU A 147 29.47 31.98 11.69
C LEU A 147 28.96 31.86 10.24
N PRO A 148 29.82 31.46 9.30
CA PRO A 148 29.37 31.13 7.96
C PRO A 148 28.47 29.87 8.00
N GLY A 149 27.29 29.96 7.37
CA GLY A 149 26.41 28.82 7.15
C GLY A 149 27.03 27.75 6.25
N VAL A 150 26.28 26.70 5.95
CA VAL A 150 26.76 25.55 5.14
C VAL A 150 27.21 25.96 3.72
N ASP A 151 28.11 25.16 3.13
CA ASP A 151 28.61 25.40 1.77
C ASP A 151 27.68 24.89 0.68
N LEU A 152 26.89 23.86 0.99
CA LEU A 152 25.87 23.25 0.13
C LEU A 152 24.79 22.59 1.00
N LEU A 153 23.66 22.26 0.39
CA LEU A 153 22.60 21.48 1.02
C LEU A 153 22.56 20.09 0.41
N ILE A 154 22.35 19.07 1.23
CA ILE A 154 22.08 17.71 0.81
C ILE A 154 20.70 17.30 1.33
N ILE A 155 19.75 17.22 0.42
CA ILE A 155 18.39 16.75 0.69
C ILE A 155 18.39 15.25 0.42
N GLU A 156 18.40 14.45 1.48
CA GLU A 156 18.75 13.03 1.40
C GLU A 156 17.68 12.10 1.96
N THR A 157 17.71 10.83 1.52
CA THR A 157 16.81 9.77 1.97
C THR A 157 15.31 10.11 1.78
N ILE A 158 14.97 10.97 0.81
CA ILE A 158 13.57 11.26 0.50
C ILE A 158 12.96 10.10 -0.29
N THR A 159 11.70 9.78 -0.03
CA THR A 159 11.00 8.64 -0.64
C THR A 159 9.79 9.05 -1.49
N ASP A 160 9.44 10.34 -1.47
CA ASP A 160 8.30 10.94 -2.16
C ASP A 160 8.76 12.10 -3.05
N LEU A 161 8.40 12.06 -4.34
CA LEU A 161 8.75 13.10 -5.32
C LEU A 161 8.21 14.49 -4.93
N TYR A 162 7.02 14.55 -4.34
CA TYR A 162 6.42 15.82 -3.92
C TYR A 162 7.09 16.39 -2.67
N GLU A 163 7.60 15.53 -1.79
CA GLU A 163 8.34 15.94 -0.60
C GLU A 163 9.70 16.53 -0.97
N VAL A 164 10.44 15.89 -1.88
CA VAL A 164 11.73 16.43 -2.36
C VAL A 164 11.53 17.72 -3.15
N GLU A 165 10.47 17.85 -3.94
CA GLU A 165 10.12 19.11 -4.62
C GLU A 165 9.87 20.24 -3.60
N ALA A 166 9.11 19.96 -2.53
CA ALA A 166 8.86 20.94 -1.47
C ALA A 166 10.15 21.37 -0.76
N ALA A 167 11.06 20.42 -0.48
CA ALA A 167 12.36 20.73 0.12
C ALA A 167 13.24 21.60 -0.81
N VAL A 168 13.27 21.30 -2.12
CA VAL A 168 14.01 22.10 -3.11
C VAL A 168 13.43 23.51 -3.23
N LYS A 169 12.09 23.66 -3.28
CA LYS A 169 11.44 24.97 -3.30
C LYS A 169 11.77 25.79 -2.06
N ALA A 170 11.71 25.16 -0.88
CA ALA A 170 12.11 25.78 0.37
C ALA A 170 13.58 26.24 0.34
N ALA A 171 14.49 25.38 -0.13
CA ALA A 171 15.91 25.70 -0.26
C ALA A 171 16.16 26.90 -1.18
N ARG A 172 15.54 26.91 -2.36
CA ARG A 172 15.70 28.01 -3.32
C ARG A 172 15.09 29.32 -2.84
N ARG A 173 14.00 29.27 -2.07
CA ARG A 173 13.40 30.45 -1.44
C ARG A 173 14.32 31.06 -0.37
N VAL A 174 14.90 30.22 0.48
CA VAL A 174 15.70 30.66 1.64
C VAL A 174 17.13 31.02 1.24
N ALA A 175 17.75 30.20 0.40
CA ALA A 175 19.16 30.28 0.06
C ALA A 175 19.38 30.04 -1.44
N PRO A 176 19.00 31.03 -2.30
CA PRO A 176 18.91 30.84 -3.75
C PRO A 176 20.22 30.41 -4.42
N ASN A 177 21.36 30.82 -3.86
CA ASN A 177 22.69 30.61 -4.46
C ASN A 177 23.46 29.40 -3.87
N VAL A 178 22.91 28.74 -2.85
CA VAL A 178 23.56 27.58 -2.21
C VAL A 178 23.37 26.36 -3.11
N PRO A 179 24.44 25.60 -3.45
CA PRO A 179 24.30 24.39 -4.26
C PRO A 179 23.40 23.34 -3.56
N ILE A 180 22.61 22.59 -4.34
CA ILE A 180 21.71 21.56 -3.83
C ILE A 180 22.05 20.20 -4.43
N ILE A 181 22.29 19.23 -3.56
CA ILE A 181 22.35 17.80 -3.88
C ILE A 181 21.00 17.19 -3.44
N THR A 182 20.35 16.43 -4.31
CA THR A 182 19.15 15.67 -3.97
C THR A 182 19.39 14.17 -4.12
N GLN A 183 18.99 13.41 -3.10
CA GLN A 183 19.11 11.96 -3.08
C GLN A 183 17.78 11.33 -2.68
N MET A 184 17.39 10.31 -3.43
CA MET A 184 16.23 9.48 -3.09
C MET A 184 16.65 8.08 -2.66
N SER A 185 15.79 7.44 -1.88
CA SER A 185 16.02 6.07 -1.42
C SER A 185 15.04 5.08 -2.05
N PHE A 186 15.56 3.91 -2.40
CA PHE A 186 14.84 2.86 -3.14
C PHE A 186 14.76 1.58 -2.33
N THR A 187 13.70 0.82 -2.52
CA THR A 187 13.47 -0.51 -1.97
C THR A 187 14.21 -1.58 -2.78
N ARG A 188 14.14 -2.85 -2.36
CA ARG A 188 14.87 -3.98 -2.96
C ARG A 188 14.51 -4.28 -4.41
N ASP A 189 13.33 -3.85 -4.82
CA ASP A 189 12.74 -3.99 -6.15
C ASP A 189 13.11 -2.82 -7.08
N ASP A 190 14.13 -2.03 -6.73
CA ASP A 190 14.64 -0.92 -7.53
C ASP A 190 13.57 0.17 -7.80
N ARG A 191 12.63 0.38 -6.86
CA ARG A 191 11.62 1.46 -6.88
C ARG A 191 11.65 2.27 -5.60
N THR A 192 11.11 3.50 -5.59
CA THR A 192 10.83 4.19 -4.32
C THR A 192 9.74 3.44 -3.57
N PRO A 193 9.57 3.64 -2.24
CA PRO A 193 8.43 3.09 -1.51
C PRO A 193 7.05 3.42 -2.10
N LEU A 194 6.94 4.51 -2.89
CA LEU A 194 5.73 4.93 -3.60
C LEU A 194 5.66 4.40 -5.05
N GLY A 195 6.61 3.57 -5.47
CA GLY A 195 6.60 2.86 -6.74
C GLY A 195 7.31 3.57 -7.89
N ASP A 196 7.98 4.71 -7.68
CA ASP A 196 8.68 5.42 -8.77
C ASP A 196 9.94 4.66 -9.19
N SER A 197 10.13 4.49 -10.50
CA SER A 197 11.35 3.90 -11.07
C SER A 197 12.52 4.89 -11.04
N PRO A 198 13.79 4.42 -11.06
CA PRO A 198 14.95 5.31 -11.09
C PRO A 198 14.97 6.22 -12.33
N VAL A 199 14.39 5.76 -13.46
CA VAL A 199 14.22 6.58 -14.68
C VAL A 199 13.29 7.76 -14.41
N ARG A 200 12.11 7.50 -13.84
CA ARG A 200 11.13 8.53 -13.49
C ARG A 200 11.69 9.51 -12.47
N VAL A 201 12.35 8.99 -11.43
CA VAL A 201 13.02 9.81 -10.41
C VAL A 201 14.07 10.72 -11.04
N ALA A 202 14.96 10.19 -11.89
CA ALA A 202 15.99 11.00 -12.55
C ALA A 202 15.42 12.12 -13.41
N GLN A 203 14.41 11.81 -14.23
CA GLN A 203 13.73 12.80 -15.07
C GLN A 203 13.04 13.87 -14.24
N TYR A 204 12.37 13.47 -13.16
CA TYR A 204 11.69 14.40 -12.27
C TYR A 204 12.67 15.32 -11.55
N LEU A 205 13.73 14.77 -10.94
CA LEU A 205 14.75 15.56 -10.25
C LEU A 205 15.55 16.46 -11.20
N ALA A 206 15.81 16.02 -12.43
CA ALA A 206 16.50 16.83 -13.44
C ALA A 206 15.69 18.07 -13.88
N ASN A 207 14.37 18.06 -13.69
CA ASN A 207 13.51 19.22 -13.92
C ASN A 207 13.41 20.17 -12.72
N LEU A 208 13.96 19.78 -11.56
CA LEU A 208 14.07 20.65 -10.40
C LEU A 208 15.33 21.51 -10.52
N ASP A 209 15.32 22.67 -9.86
CA ASP A 209 16.48 23.56 -9.86
C ASP A 209 17.56 23.08 -8.87
N VAL A 210 18.24 21.99 -9.19
CA VAL A 210 19.27 21.32 -8.36
C VAL A 210 20.60 21.20 -9.10
N ASP A 211 21.67 20.77 -8.40
CA ASP A 211 23.03 20.71 -8.94
C ASP A 211 23.55 19.28 -9.11
N VAL A 212 23.10 18.36 -8.25
CA VAL A 212 23.45 16.94 -8.29
C VAL A 212 22.21 16.13 -7.91
N ILE A 213 21.94 15.04 -8.63
CA ILE A 213 20.87 14.08 -8.28
C ILE A 213 21.50 12.74 -7.92
N GLY A 214 20.84 11.89 -7.16
CA GLY A 214 21.41 10.59 -6.86
C GLY A 214 20.60 9.70 -5.93
N VAL A 215 21.30 8.72 -5.38
CA VAL A 215 20.71 7.67 -4.54
C VAL A 215 21.54 7.49 -3.29
N ASN A 216 20.87 7.40 -2.15
CA ASN A 216 21.49 7.05 -0.89
C ASN A 216 20.64 6.07 -0.06
N CYS A 217 21.30 5.46 0.91
CA CYS A 217 20.68 4.57 1.91
C CYS A 217 19.98 3.34 1.29
N SER A 218 19.20 2.66 2.11
CA SER A 218 18.44 1.41 1.90
C SER A 218 19.25 0.18 1.50
N SER A 219 20.18 0.31 0.54
CA SER A 219 20.82 -0.81 -0.14
C SER A 219 22.34 -0.67 -0.22
N GLY A 220 23.00 -1.78 -0.56
CA GLY A 220 24.46 -1.83 -0.71
C GLY A 220 24.97 -1.34 -2.06
N PRO A 221 26.30 -1.24 -2.23
CA PRO A 221 26.94 -0.66 -3.42
C PRO A 221 26.47 -1.25 -4.76
N ALA A 222 26.27 -2.58 -4.82
CA ALA A 222 25.83 -3.27 -6.04
C ALA A 222 24.47 -2.79 -6.57
N GLN A 223 23.51 -2.53 -5.67
CA GLN A 223 22.19 -2.08 -6.09
C GLN A 223 22.22 -0.61 -6.48
N ILE A 224 22.87 0.24 -5.66
CA ILE A 224 23.01 1.66 -5.99
C ILE A 224 23.70 1.85 -7.34
N LEU A 225 24.71 1.06 -7.68
CA LEU A 225 25.37 1.14 -8.99
C LEU A 225 24.38 0.93 -10.14
N ARG A 226 23.49 -0.06 -10.05
CA ARG A 226 22.46 -0.28 -11.07
C ARG A 226 21.47 0.88 -11.15
N LEU A 227 21.05 1.42 -10.01
CA LEU A 227 20.11 2.54 -9.95
C LEU A 227 20.72 3.80 -10.58
N VAL A 228 21.94 4.18 -10.20
CA VAL A 228 22.59 5.37 -10.75
C VAL A 228 22.91 5.24 -12.24
N MET A 229 23.22 4.04 -12.73
CA MET A 229 23.34 3.78 -14.18
C MET A 229 22.01 4.04 -14.91
N ALA A 230 20.87 3.59 -14.33
CA ALA A 230 19.54 3.88 -14.87
C ALA A 230 19.26 5.39 -14.89
N MET A 231 19.58 6.07 -13.80
CA MET A 231 19.40 7.51 -13.67
C MET A 231 20.28 8.28 -14.66
N HIS A 232 21.52 7.85 -14.86
CA HIS A 232 22.44 8.45 -15.83
C HIS A 232 21.90 8.36 -17.25
N GLN A 233 21.38 7.20 -17.63
CA GLN A 233 20.79 7.02 -18.95
C GLN A 233 19.56 7.92 -19.16
N ALA A 234 18.76 8.14 -18.12
CA ALA A 234 17.56 8.97 -18.18
C ALA A 234 17.85 10.48 -18.12
N ALA A 235 18.93 10.88 -17.44
CA ALA A 235 19.34 12.28 -17.24
C ALA A 235 20.87 12.44 -17.43
N PRO A 236 21.40 12.27 -18.67
CA PRO A 236 22.84 12.16 -18.92
C PRO A 236 23.64 13.45 -18.63
N ASN A 237 22.96 14.60 -18.59
CA ASN A 237 23.58 15.90 -18.35
C ASN A 237 23.67 16.26 -16.86
N MET A 238 23.05 15.48 -15.96
CA MET A 238 23.07 15.75 -14.53
C MET A 238 24.26 15.06 -13.87
N PRO A 239 25.05 15.77 -13.04
CA PRO A 239 26.00 15.14 -12.14
C PRO A 239 25.28 14.19 -11.18
N LEU A 240 25.87 13.02 -10.95
CA LEU A 240 25.28 11.98 -10.11
C LEU A 240 25.99 11.81 -8.77
N SER A 241 25.24 11.45 -7.74
CA SER A 241 25.75 10.97 -6.45
C SER A 241 25.34 9.53 -6.13
N ALA A 242 26.24 8.79 -5.47
CA ALA A 242 26.01 7.42 -5.01
C ALA A 242 26.54 7.22 -3.59
N VAL A 243 25.63 7.01 -2.63
CA VAL A 243 25.97 6.96 -1.19
C VAL A 243 25.33 5.71 -0.53
N PRO A 244 25.88 4.50 -0.78
CA PRO A 244 25.29 3.23 -0.31
C PRO A 244 25.49 2.93 1.17
N ASN A 245 24.59 2.10 1.70
CA ASN A 245 24.81 1.44 2.99
C ASN A 245 25.94 0.42 2.88
N ALA A 246 26.54 0.03 4.01
CA ALA A 246 27.50 -1.06 4.08
C ALA A 246 26.84 -2.45 3.93
N GLY A 247 26.01 -2.62 2.90
CA GLY A 247 25.18 -3.79 2.69
C GLY A 247 23.82 -3.69 3.37
N TRP A 248 23.09 -4.79 3.40
CA TRP A 248 21.80 -4.86 4.08
C TRP A 248 22.02 -5.03 5.59
N PRO A 249 21.22 -4.38 6.44
CA PRO A 249 21.27 -4.60 7.87
C PRO A 249 20.84 -6.04 8.19
N GLU A 250 21.68 -6.76 8.92
CA GLU A 250 21.35 -8.05 9.53
C GLU A 250 21.10 -7.86 11.02
N GLN A 251 19.91 -8.26 11.50
CA GLN A 251 19.67 -8.32 12.94
C GLN A 251 20.36 -9.56 13.54
N ARG A 252 21.19 -9.33 14.55
CA ARG A 252 21.84 -10.37 15.34
C ARG A 252 21.20 -10.45 16.73
N GLU A 253 21.47 -11.54 17.46
CA GLU A 253 21.02 -11.70 18.85
C GLU A 253 21.40 -10.48 19.71
N GLY A 254 20.47 -10.05 20.57
CA GLY A 254 20.65 -8.87 21.42
C GLY A 254 20.38 -7.52 20.74
N GLY A 255 19.71 -7.49 19.58
CA GLY A 255 19.26 -6.25 18.93
C GLY A 255 20.36 -5.49 18.17
N ARG A 256 21.54 -6.10 18.00
CA ARG A 256 22.66 -5.50 17.26
C ARG A 256 22.42 -5.61 15.76
N VAL A 257 22.60 -4.50 15.04
CA VAL A 257 22.52 -4.45 13.58
C VAL A 257 23.94 -4.54 13.00
N LEU A 258 24.20 -5.57 12.20
CA LEU A 258 25.47 -5.75 11.47
C LEU A 258 25.30 -5.37 10.01
N TYR A 259 26.29 -4.66 9.47
CA TYR A 259 26.41 -4.34 8.06
C TYR A 259 27.59 -5.13 7.47
N PRO A 260 27.37 -6.02 6.47
CA PRO A 260 28.37 -7.01 6.06
C PRO A 260 29.41 -6.48 5.06
N ALA A 261 29.17 -5.36 4.38
CA ALA A 261 30.09 -4.88 3.35
C ALA A 261 31.36 -4.31 3.97
N THR A 262 32.50 -4.64 3.38
CA THR A 262 33.82 -4.28 3.91
C THR A 262 34.37 -3.00 3.25
N PRO A 263 35.37 -2.34 3.87
CA PRO A 263 36.07 -1.21 3.23
C PRO A 263 36.66 -1.54 1.86
N ALA A 264 37.23 -2.74 1.69
CA ALA A 264 37.77 -3.18 0.40
C ALA A 264 36.68 -3.27 -0.69
N TYR A 265 35.50 -3.78 -0.32
CA TYR A 265 34.36 -3.82 -1.24
C TYR A 265 33.89 -2.41 -1.63
N PHE A 266 33.93 -1.45 -0.71
CA PHE A 266 33.63 -0.05 -1.00
C PHE A 266 34.66 0.60 -1.92
N ALA A 267 35.95 0.29 -1.77
CA ALA A 267 37.00 0.76 -2.66
C ALA A 267 36.77 0.28 -4.11
N ASP A 268 36.44 -0.99 -4.30
CA ASP A 268 36.11 -1.55 -5.62
C ASP A 268 34.91 -0.83 -6.25
N TYR A 269 33.87 -0.57 -5.45
CA TYR A 269 32.68 0.12 -5.95
C TYR A 269 32.87 1.61 -6.18
N ALA A 270 33.77 2.29 -5.44
CA ALA A 270 34.13 3.67 -5.73
C ALA A 270 34.62 3.80 -7.18
N HIS A 271 35.51 2.91 -7.63
CA HIS A 271 35.93 2.87 -9.04
C HIS A 271 34.76 2.64 -10.00
N ASN A 272 33.87 1.69 -9.68
CA ASN A 272 32.72 1.38 -10.54
C ASN A 272 31.74 2.55 -10.65
N PHE A 273 31.51 3.29 -9.55
CA PHE A 273 30.68 4.49 -9.56
C PHE A 273 31.29 5.57 -10.45
N ILE A 274 32.59 5.84 -10.34
CA ILE A 274 33.26 6.82 -11.21
C ILE A 274 33.19 6.38 -12.67
N ALA A 275 33.42 5.10 -12.96
CA ALA A 275 33.30 4.55 -14.30
C ALA A 275 31.87 4.66 -14.87
N ALA A 276 30.85 4.64 -13.99
CA ALA A 276 29.44 4.85 -14.35
C ALA A 276 29.04 6.33 -14.46
N GLY A 277 29.98 7.27 -14.34
CA GLY A 277 29.72 8.72 -14.47
C GLY A 277 29.29 9.42 -13.18
N VAL A 278 29.40 8.75 -12.02
CA VAL A 278 29.11 9.36 -10.72
C VAL A 278 30.18 10.39 -10.38
N SER A 279 29.74 11.59 -9.99
CA SER A 279 30.60 12.73 -9.64
C SER A 279 30.84 12.84 -8.13
N LEU A 280 29.97 12.23 -7.32
CA LEU A 280 30.05 12.26 -5.86
C LEU A 280 29.78 10.87 -5.28
N VAL A 281 30.72 10.34 -4.52
CA VAL A 281 30.62 9.01 -3.89
C VAL A 281 30.76 9.15 -2.38
N GLY A 282 30.14 8.26 -1.61
CA GLY A 282 30.20 8.31 -0.15
C GLY A 282 29.68 7.04 0.52
N GLY A 283 29.41 7.13 1.81
CA GLY A 283 28.82 6.04 2.58
C GLY A 283 27.59 6.48 3.38
N CYS A 284 26.60 5.61 3.50
CA CYS A 284 25.45 5.79 4.39
C CYS A 284 25.52 4.77 5.54
N CYS A 285 24.40 4.27 6.05
CA CYS A 285 24.33 3.40 7.23
C CYS A 285 25.31 2.22 7.18
N GLY A 286 26.01 1.99 8.29
CA GLY A 286 27.02 0.93 8.42
C GLY A 286 28.44 1.30 7.94
N THR A 287 28.60 2.41 7.21
CA THR A 287 29.93 2.88 6.81
C THR A 287 30.61 3.65 7.94
N ASN A 288 31.94 3.73 7.88
CA ASN A 288 32.78 4.38 8.90
C ASN A 288 34.07 4.94 8.26
N ALA A 289 34.93 5.56 9.06
CA ALA A 289 36.19 6.16 8.58
C ALA A 289 37.08 5.19 7.78
N ALA A 290 37.09 3.90 8.09
CA ALA A 290 37.86 2.92 7.33
C ALA A 290 37.31 2.74 5.90
N HIS A 291 35.99 2.80 5.72
CA HIS A 291 35.37 2.76 4.40
C HIS A 291 35.72 4.02 3.59
N ILE A 292 35.65 5.20 4.22
CA ILE A 292 35.99 6.46 3.57
C ILE A 292 37.47 6.49 3.16
N ALA A 293 38.37 6.03 4.02
CA ALA A 293 39.80 5.94 3.70
C ALA A 293 40.08 4.98 2.54
N ALA A 294 39.39 3.84 2.49
CA ALA A 294 39.52 2.89 1.39
C ALA A 294 38.99 3.47 0.06
N MET A 295 37.88 4.22 0.08
CA MET A 295 37.39 4.93 -1.10
C MET A 295 38.33 6.06 -1.53
N ARG A 296 38.90 6.83 -0.60
CA ARG A 296 39.89 7.88 -0.90
C ARG A 296 41.11 7.31 -1.62
N ASP A 297 41.67 6.22 -1.11
CA ASP A 297 42.80 5.54 -1.74
C ASP A 297 42.48 5.07 -3.16
N ALA A 298 41.27 4.52 -3.37
CA ALA A 298 40.79 4.14 -4.70
C ALA A 298 40.66 5.35 -5.64
N LEU A 299 40.13 6.48 -5.16
CA LEU A 299 39.97 7.69 -5.97
C LEU A 299 41.32 8.35 -6.32
N ASP A 300 42.31 8.29 -5.44
CA ASP A 300 43.67 8.81 -5.69
C ASP A 300 44.49 7.96 -6.66
N HIS A 301 44.18 6.66 -6.75
CA HIS A 301 44.93 5.69 -7.56
C HIS A 301 44.05 5.00 -8.61
N PRO A 302 43.49 5.74 -9.58
CA PRO A 302 42.63 5.17 -10.62
C PRO A 302 43.40 4.15 -11.50
N GLY A 303 42.89 2.91 -11.60
CA GLY A 303 43.42 1.88 -12.51
C GLY A 303 43.83 0.54 -11.87
N ARG A 304 43.69 0.36 -10.55
CA ARG A 304 43.96 -0.94 -9.88
C ARG A 304 42.80 -1.96 -9.93
N GLY A 305 41.62 -1.57 -10.40
CA GLY A 305 40.49 -2.47 -10.61
C GLY A 305 40.02 -2.43 -12.07
N SER A 306 40.03 -3.56 -12.77
CA SER A 306 39.29 -3.74 -14.02
C SER A 306 38.07 -4.60 -13.75
N ILE A 307 36.88 -4.01 -13.74
CA ILE A 307 35.64 -4.78 -13.67
C ILE A 307 34.74 -4.36 -14.83
N HIS A 308 34.19 -5.36 -15.49
CA HIS A 308 33.21 -5.21 -16.55
C HIS A 308 31.91 -4.69 -15.93
N LEU A 309 31.50 -3.47 -16.27
CA LEU A 309 30.18 -2.96 -15.87
C LEU A 309 29.12 -3.93 -16.44
N PRO A 310 28.12 -4.35 -15.65
CA PRO A 310 27.06 -5.18 -16.19
C PRO A 310 26.34 -4.42 -17.31
N GLU A 311 26.13 -5.05 -18.47
CA GLU A 311 25.22 -4.50 -19.49
C GLU A 311 23.81 -4.50 -18.90
N ILE A 312 23.29 -3.30 -18.58
CA ILE A 312 21.93 -3.15 -18.09
C ILE A 312 21.03 -2.80 -19.26
N SER A 313 20.35 -3.81 -19.80
CA SER A 313 19.19 -3.56 -20.66
C SER A 313 17.99 -3.26 -19.77
N PHE A 314 17.71 -1.98 -19.54
CA PHE A 314 16.40 -1.60 -19.04
C PHE A 314 15.39 -1.89 -20.14
N ILE A 315 14.64 -2.98 -19.98
CA ILE A 315 13.36 -3.08 -20.66
C ILE A 315 12.54 -1.97 -20.02
N SER A 316 12.52 -0.80 -20.65
CA SER A 316 11.39 0.10 -20.51
C SER A 316 10.20 -0.73 -20.97
N ARG A 317 9.56 -1.44 -20.03
CA ARG A 317 8.12 -1.46 -20.09
C ARG A 317 7.79 0.01 -20.02
N GLU A 318 7.57 0.62 -21.18
CA GLU A 318 6.58 1.69 -21.26
C GLU A 318 5.48 1.21 -20.32
N GLU A 319 5.29 1.92 -19.20
CA GLU A 319 4.14 1.71 -18.34
C GLU A 319 2.96 1.76 -19.30
N GLY A 320 2.47 0.57 -19.64
CA GLY A 320 1.96 0.32 -20.98
C GLY A 320 0.85 1.31 -21.26
N GLN A 321 0.91 1.93 -22.44
CA GLN A 321 -0.27 2.48 -23.08
C GLN A 321 -1.45 1.55 -22.80
N LEU A 322 -2.36 2.04 -21.95
CA LEU A 322 -3.65 1.48 -21.57
C LEU A 322 -3.92 0.13 -22.23
N ALA A 323 -3.55 -0.96 -21.56
CA ALA A 323 -4.18 -2.25 -21.83
C ALA A 323 -5.69 -1.97 -21.73
N GLY A 324 -6.39 -2.13 -22.85
CA GLY A 324 -7.76 -1.63 -23.00
C GLY A 324 -8.62 -2.04 -21.81
N VAL A 325 -9.42 -1.09 -21.31
CA VAL A 325 -10.37 -1.31 -20.20
C VAL A 325 -11.09 -2.64 -20.45
N GLU A 326 -10.86 -3.63 -19.58
CA GLU A 326 -11.52 -4.91 -19.72
C GLU A 326 -13.04 -4.68 -19.80
N PRO A 327 -13.75 -5.38 -20.69
CA PRO A 327 -15.18 -5.18 -20.80
C PRO A 327 -15.86 -5.46 -19.46
N PRO A 328 -16.92 -4.68 -19.10
CA PRO A 328 -17.71 -4.92 -17.91
C PRO A 328 -18.19 -6.37 -17.85
N THR A 329 -18.26 -6.93 -16.65
CA THR A 329 -18.79 -8.28 -16.42
C THR A 329 -20.25 -8.39 -16.85
N LYS A 330 -20.76 -9.60 -17.11
CA LYS A 330 -22.17 -9.76 -17.49
C LYS A 330 -23.10 -9.31 -16.36
N LEU A 331 -22.66 -9.44 -15.10
CA LEU A 331 -23.40 -8.91 -13.95
C LEU A 331 -23.47 -7.39 -13.99
N ALA A 332 -22.34 -6.69 -14.16
CA ALA A 332 -22.34 -5.23 -14.28
C ALA A 332 -23.22 -4.74 -15.42
N GLN A 333 -23.16 -5.42 -16.58
CA GLN A 333 -24.04 -5.10 -17.71
C GLN A 333 -25.52 -5.30 -17.36
N ALA A 334 -25.88 -6.41 -16.71
CA ALA A 334 -27.26 -6.69 -16.31
C ALA A 334 -27.81 -5.61 -15.38
N LEU A 335 -27.03 -5.25 -14.36
CA LEU A 335 -27.40 -4.22 -13.38
C LEU A 335 -27.55 -2.85 -14.04
N ALA A 336 -26.59 -2.47 -14.91
CA ALA A 336 -26.62 -1.20 -15.61
C ALA A 336 -27.82 -1.06 -16.57
N THR A 337 -28.25 -2.15 -17.22
CA THR A 337 -29.42 -2.15 -18.11
C THR A 337 -30.74 -2.40 -17.39
N GLY A 338 -30.75 -2.55 -16.05
CA GLY A 338 -31.94 -2.88 -15.28
C GLY A 338 -32.52 -4.27 -15.61
N ARG A 339 -31.72 -5.19 -16.15
CA ARG A 339 -32.15 -6.56 -16.43
C ARG A 339 -32.25 -7.32 -15.12
N PHE A 340 -33.39 -7.98 -14.88
CA PHE A 340 -33.61 -8.73 -13.66
C PHE A 340 -32.56 -9.86 -13.51
N VAL A 341 -31.81 -9.82 -12.42
CA VAL A 341 -30.70 -10.74 -12.13
C VAL A 341 -31.20 -11.97 -11.38
N THR A 342 -30.81 -13.16 -11.83
CA THR A 342 -31.03 -14.42 -11.09
C THR A 342 -29.70 -15.05 -10.71
N THR A 343 -29.48 -15.23 -9.42
CA THR A 343 -28.27 -15.86 -8.89
C THR A 343 -28.59 -16.87 -7.79
N VAL A 344 -27.77 -17.92 -7.67
CA VAL A 344 -28.01 -19.03 -6.74
C VAL A 344 -26.76 -19.32 -5.91
N GLU A 345 -26.94 -19.46 -4.60
CA GLU A 345 -25.85 -19.84 -3.68
C GLU A 345 -25.38 -21.28 -3.95
N MET A 346 -24.08 -21.44 -4.09
CA MET A 346 -23.41 -22.72 -4.10
C MET A 346 -22.29 -22.74 -3.08
N ARG A 347 -22.08 -23.92 -2.49
CA ARG A 347 -21.03 -24.13 -1.49
C ARG A 347 -19.86 -24.88 -2.11
N PRO A 348 -18.62 -24.42 -1.93
CA PRO A 348 -17.44 -25.16 -2.34
C PRO A 348 -17.40 -26.58 -1.74
N PRO A 349 -16.76 -27.55 -2.40
CA PRO A 349 -16.64 -28.91 -1.88
C PRO A 349 -15.82 -28.93 -0.59
N LYS A 350 -16.10 -29.90 0.29
CA LYS A 350 -15.30 -30.15 1.51
C LYS A 350 -13.90 -30.68 1.21
N GLY A 351 -13.72 -31.33 0.07
CA GLY A 351 -12.43 -31.91 -0.36
C GLY A 351 -12.10 -31.50 -1.79
N ILE A 352 -11.14 -32.20 -2.40
CA ILE A 352 -10.61 -31.88 -3.73
C ILE A 352 -11.58 -32.20 -4.89
N ALA A 353 -12.60 -33.03 -4.65
CA ALA A 353 -13.53 -33.50 -5.66
C ALA A 353 -14.60 -32.44 -5.99
N ALA A 354 -14.47 -31.78 -7.13
CA ALA A 354 -15.37 -30.71 -7.58
C ALA A 354 -16.59 -31.21 -8.39
N GLN A 355 -16.69 -32.50 -8.70
CA GLN A 355 -17.71 -33.05 -9.61
C GLN A 355 -19.14 -32.74 -9.15
N LYS A 356 -19.42 -32.82 -7.84
CA LYS A 356 -20.75 -32.49 -7.29
C LYS A 356 -21.08 -31.01 -7.42
N LEU A 357 -20.09 -30.13 -7.24
CA LEU A 357 -20.26 -28.69 -7.44
C LEU A 357 -20.58 -28.41 -8.91
N LEU A 358 -19.81 -28.98 -9.84
CA LEU A 358 -20.00 -28.77 -11.28
C LEU A 358 -21.33 -29.35 -11.79
N ALA A 359 -21.77 -30.49 -11.27
CA ALA A 359 -23.07 -31.07 -11.61
C ALA A 359 -24.23 -30.19 -11.13
N GLY A 360 -24.16 -29.67 -9.89
CA GLY A 360 -25.15 -28.72 -9.38
C GLY A 360 -25.17 -27.42 -10.18
N ALA A 361 -24.00 -26.88 -10.54
CA ALA A 361 -23.89 -25.67 -11.34
C ALA A 361 -24.48 -25.85 -12.74
N ARG A 362 -24.30 -27.02 -13.36
CA ARG A 362 -24.91 -27.36 -14.66
C ARG A 362 -26.43 -27.42 -14.57
N MET A 363 -26.96 -28.11 -13.56
CA MET A 363 -28.40 -28.18 -13.30
C MET A 363 -29.01 -26.79 -13.13
N LEU A 364 -28.39 -25.92 -12.32
CA LEU A 364 -28.89 -24.57 -12.09
C LEU A 364 -28.82 -23.69 -13.35
N LYS A 365 -27.77 -23.86 -14.19
CA LYS A 365 -27.68 -23.20 -15.49
C LYS A 365 -28.82 -23.64 -16.42
N GLU A 366 -29.12 -24.94 -16.47
CA GLU A 366 -30.22 -25.49 -17.26
C GLU A 366 -31.59 -25.02 -16.75
N ALA A 367 -31.74 -24.83 -15.43
CA ALA A 367 -32.91 -24.24 -14.78
C ALA A 367 -33.01 -22.70 -14.91
N GLY A 368 -32.10 -22.04 -15.64
CA GLY A 368 -32.18 -20.61 -15.93
C GLY A 368 -31.47 -19.66 -14.97
N ALA A 369 -30.61 -20.16 -14.07
CA ALA A 369 -29.73 -19.28 -13.28
C ALA A 369 -28.76 -18.52 -14.19
N GLN A 370 -28.68 -17.20 -14.04
CA GLN A 370 -27.77 -16.35 -14.84
C GLN A 370 -26.38 -16.25 -14.22
N PHE A 371 -26.29 -16.34 -12.89
CA PHE A 371 -25.06 -16.25 -12.11
C PHE A 371 -25.08 -17.26 -10.96
N LEU A 372 -23.91 -17.51 -10.36
CA LEU A 372 -23.79 -18.34 -9.16
C LEU A 372 -22.97 -17.62 -8.09
N ASP A 373 -23.54 -17.52 -6.89
CA ASP A 373 -22.87 -17.03 -5.70
C ASP A 373 -22.07 -18.15 -5.05
N ILE A 374 -20.76 -18.02 -4.95
CA ILE A 374 -19.90 -19.03 -4.35
C ILE A 374 -19.56 -18.59 -2.93
N ALA A 375 -20.23 -19.21 -1.95
CA ALA A 375 -20.07 -18.90 -0.53
C ALA A 375 -18.69 -19.35 0.00
N ASP A 376 -18.00 -18.49 0.75
CA ASP A 376 -16.73 -18.84 1.38
C ASP A 376 -16.95 -19.37 2.80
N SER A 377 -16.53 -20.62 3.01
CA SER A 377 -16.53 -21.29 4.30
C SER A 377 -17.83 -21.13 5.11
N PRO A 378 -19.04 -21.31 4.51
CA PRO A 378 -20.30 -21.10 5.21
C PRO A 378 -20.39 -21.98 6.46
N LEU A 379 -20.90 -21.39 7.54
CA LEU A 379 -20.94 -21.93 8.90
C LEU A 379 -19.55 -22.17 9.51
N ALA A 380 -18.53 -21.42 9.05
CA ALA A 380 -17.13 -21.56 9.44
C ALA A 380 -16.58 -23.00 9.34
N ARG A 381 -17.03 -23.75 8.32
CA ARG A 381 -16.59 -25.14 8.08
C ARG A 381 -15.55 -25.22 6.97
N MET A 382 -14.54 -26.07 7.13
CA MET A 382 -13.45 -26.22 6.17
C MET A 382 -13.97 -26.69 4.81
N ARG A 383 -13.60 -25.94 3.77
CA ARG A 383 -13.92 -26.22 2.36
C ARG A 383 -12.79 -25.74 1.46
N MET A 384 -12.82 -26.16 0.20
CA MET A 384 -12.01 -25.56 -0.87
C MET A 384 -12.23 -24.03 -0.89
N SER A 385 -11.16 -23.26 -1.11
CA SER A 385 -11.23 -21.80 -1.25
C SER A 385 -12.27 -21.39 -2.29
N ALA A 386 -13.13 -20.44 -1.94
CA ALA A 386 -14.26 -20.06 -2.78
C ALA A 386 -13.82 -19.49 -4.14
N TRP A 387 -12.72 -18.74 -4.21
CA TRP A 387 -12.20 -18.22 -5.47
C TRP A 387 -11.78 -19.33 -6.45
N ALA A 388 -11.24 -20.44 -5.94
CA ALA A 388 -10.86 -21.59 -6.77
C ALA A 388 -12.10 -22.33 -7.26
N ALA A 389 -13.11 -22.53 -6.39
CA ALA A 389 -14.39 -23.10 -6.76
C ALA A 389 -15.13 -22.24 -7.81
N ALA A 390 -15.10 -20.92 -7.65
CA ALA A 390 -15.65 -19.95 -8.59
C ALA A 390 -14.97 -20.08 -9.97
N TYR A 391 -13.64 -20.08 -10.01
CA TYR A 391 -12.89 -20.30 -11.25
C TYR A 391 -13.26 -21.62 -11.94
N LEU A 392 -13.35 -22.73 -11.20
CA LEU A 392 -13.74 -24.03 -11.77
C LEU A 392 -15.14 -23.99 -12.39
N VAL A 393 -16.10 -23.34 -11.74
CA VAL A 393 -17.44 -23.17 -12.28
C VAL A 393 -17.41 -22.32 -13.56
N GLN A 394 -16.73 -21.17 -13.56
CA GLN A 394 -16.63 -20.32 -14.76
C GLN A 394 -15.95 -21.06 -15.92
N LYS A 395 -14.87 -21.78 -15.64
CA LYS A 395 -14.09 -22.50 -16.65
C LYS A 395 -14.85 -23.67 -17.27
N GLU A 396 -15.47 -24.51 -16.45
CA GLU A 396 -16.06 -25.78 -16.90
C GLU A 396 -17.54 -25.65 -17.30
N ILE A 397 -18.27 -24.70 -16.70
CA ILE A 397 -19.71 -24.50 -16.93
C ILE A 397 -19.98 -23.24 -17.75
N GLY A 398 -19.07 -22.27 -17.77
CA GLY A 398 -19.23 -21.01 -18.51
C GLY A 398 -20.25 -20.06 -17.90
N LEU A 399 -20.62 -20.27 -16.63
CA LEU A 399 -21.53 -19.40 -15.88
C LEU A 399 -20.71 -18.47 -14.99
N GLU A 400 -21.01 -17.17 -15.05
CA GLU A 400 -20.27 -16.15 -14.32
C GLU A 400 -20.60 -16.21 -12.82
N THR A 401 -19.58 -16.08 -11.97
CA THR A 401 -19.72 -16.29 -10.53
C THR A 401 -19.58 -15.00 -9.73
N ILE A 402 -20.29 -14.92 -8.60
CA ILE A 402 -20.15 -13.89 -7.57
C ILE A 402 -19.42 -14.52 -6.39
N LEU A 403 -18.18 -14.09 -6.14
CA LEU A 403 -17.36 -14.63 -5.07
C LEU A 403 -17.71 -13.96 -3.74
N HIS A 404 -18.21 -14.73 -2.77
CA HIS A 404 -18.34 -14.24 -1.40
C HIS A 404 -16.96 -14.08 -0.80
N PHE A 405 -16.61 -12.86 -0.42
CA PHE A 405 -15.27 -12.53 0.07
C PHE A 405 -15.34 -12.02 1.51
N PRO A 406 -15.18 -12.90 2.51
CA PRO A 406 -15.14 -12.49 3.91
C PRO A 406 -13.84 -11.76 4.26
N THR A 407 -13.92 -10.82 5.20
CA THR A 407 -12.72 -10.17 5.78
C THR A 407 -12.23 -10.85 7.06
N ARG A 408 -13.12 -11.56 7.76
CA ARG A 408 -12.82 -12.29 9.00
C ARG A 408 -11.84 -13.43 8.76
N GLY A 409 -10.89 -13.63 9.68
CA GLY A 409 -9.88 -14.68 9.60
C GLY A 409 -8.80 -14.43 8.55
N ARG A 410 -8.69 -13.21 8.01
CA ARG A 410 -7.71 -12.85 6.97
C ARG A 410 -6.94 -11.59 7.35
N ASN A 411 -5.61 -11.65 7.17
CA ASN A 411 -4.77 -10.46 7.21
C ASN A 411 -4.81 -9.73 5.86
N LEU A 412 -4.46 -8.45 5.88
CA LEU A 412 -4.58 -7.57 4.73
C LEU A 412 -3.72 -8.02 3.54
N LEU A 413 -2.53 -8.57 3.80
CA LEU A 413 -1.64 -9.10 2.76
C LEU A 413 -2.31 -10.25 1.99
N ARG A 414 -2.97 -11.18 2.70
CA ARG A 414 -3.69 -12.30 2.10
C ARG A 414 -4.95 -11.86 1.38
N VAL A 415 -5.67 -10.88 1.93
CA VAL A 415 -6.82 -10.27 1.24
C VAL A 415 -6.41 -9.72 -0.13
N GLN A 416 -5.34 -8.93 -0.20
CA GLN A 416 -4.86 -8.37 -1.47
C GLN A 416 -4.38 -9.47 -2.43
N GLY A 417 -3.61 -10.45 -1.93
CA GLY A 417 -3.13 -11.57 -2.75
C GLY A 417 -4.25 -12.43 -3.34
N ASP A 418 -5.26 -12.78 -2.55
CA ASP A 418 -6.40 -13.58 -3.01
C ASP A 418 -7.28 -12.82 -4.01
N LEU A 419 -7.43 -11.50 -3.86
CA LEU A 419 -8.12 -10.67 -4.83
C LEU A 419 -7.36 -10.62 -6.16
N LEU A 420 -6.04 -10.38 -6.15
CA LEU A 420 -5.25 -10.39 -7.38
C LEU A 420 -5.34 -11.75 -8.08
N ALA A 421 -5.33 -12.86 -7.33
CA ALA A 421 -5.54 -14.19 -7.89
C ALA A 421 -6.94 -14.36 -8.50
N ALA A 422 -7.99 -13.90 -7.81
CA ALA A 422 -9.36 -13.95 -8.33
C ALA A 422 -9.51 -13.15 -9.64
N HIS A 423 -8.96 -11.94 -9.70
CA HIS A 423 -8.99 -11.10 -10.90
C HIS A 423 -8.25 -11.76 -12.07
N ALA A 424 -7.03 -12.25 -11.83
CA ALA A 424 -6.23 -12.94 -12.85
C ALA A 424 -6.91 -14.21 -13.41
N MET A 425 -7.80 -14.83 -12.62
CA MET A 425 -8.61 -15.97 -13.02
C MET A 425 -9.97 -15.59 -13.66
N GLY A 426 -10.23 -14.29 -13.83
CA GLY A 426 -11.47 -13.78 -14.40
C GLY A 426 -12.67 -13.80 -13.44
N VAL A 427 -12.45 -14.04 -12.15
CA VAL A 427 -13.50 -13.96 -11.11
C VAL A 427 -13.57 -12.51 -10.63
N ARG A 428 -14.44 -11.72 -11.28
CA ARG A 428 -14.45 -10.25 -11.15
C ARG A 428 -15.68 -9.69 -10.42
N ASN A 429 -16.67 -10.52 -10.08
CA ASN A 429 -17.79 -10.10 -9.24
C ASN A 429 -17.54 -10.58 -7.80
N LEU A 430 -17.59 -9.64 -6.86
CA LEU A 430 -17.33 -9.88 -5.46
C LEU A 430 -18.57 -9.54 -4.65
N PHE A 431 -18.85 -10.32 -3.61
CA PHE A 431 -19.77 -9.98 -2.55
C PHE A 431 -18.98 -9.86 -1.25
N VAL A 432 -18.69 -8.62 -0.83
CA VAL A 432 -17.83 -8.36 0.32
C VAL A 432 -18.64 -8.44 1.61
N VAL A 433 -18.23 -9.34 2.50
CA VAL A 433 -18.94 -9.66 3.74
C VAL A 433 -18.00 -9.76 4.93
N MET A 434 -18.56 -9.77 6.14
CA MET A 434 -17.76 -10.03 7.33
C MET A 434 -17.26 -11.48 7.34
N GLY A 435 -18.13 -12.44 7.02
CA GLY A 435 -17.88 -13.87 7.20
C GLY A 435 -18.39 -14.38 8.54
N ASP A 436 -18.63 -15.69 8.60
CA ASP A 436 -19.10 -16.37 9.80
C ASP A 436 -18.01 -16.48 10.86
N PRO A 437 -18.35 -16.35 12.15
CA PRO A 437 -17.37 -16.43 13.22
C PRO A 437 -16.84 -17.85 13.42
N THR A 438 -15.54 -18.02 13.64
CA THR A 438 -14.92 -19.37 13.73
C THR A 438 -15.50 -20.25 14.85
N HIS A 439 -16.00 -19.64 15.94
CA HIS A 439 -16.54 -20.37 17.10
C HIS A 439 -17.79 -21.23 16.81
N ILE A 440 -18.50 -21.00 15.70
CA ILE A 440 -19.65 -21.85 15.29
C ILE A 440 -19.24 -23.01 14.37
N GLY A 441 -17.96 -23.04 13.98
CA GLY A 441 -17.43 -23.92 12.94
C GLY A 441 -16.66 -25.14 13.44
N ASP A 442 -15.87 -25.74 12.54
CA ASP A 442 -15.07 -26.94 12.82
C ASP A 442 -13.81 -26.62 13.68
N TYR A 443 -13.41 -25.34 13.74
CA TYR A 443 -12.19 -24.87 14.42
C TYR A 443 -12.48 -23.67 15.32
N PRO A 444 -13.15 -23.88 16.47
CA PRO A 444 -13.61 -22.77 17.33
C PRO A 444 -12.47 -21.96 17.98
N GLU A 445 -11.27 -22.55 18.07
CA GLU A 445 -10.07 -21.88 18.60
C GLU A 445 -9.24 -21.17 17.51
N ALA A 446 -9.64 -21.25 16.24
CA ALA A 446 -8.93 -20.59 15.15
C ALA A 446 -9.02 -19.06 15.28
N MET A 447 -7.95 -18.38 14.88
CA MET A 447 -7.88 -16.91 14.87
C MET A 447 -9.02 -16.31 14.04
N ASP A 448 -9.75 -15.40 14.66
CA ASP A 448 -10.92 -14.74 14.07
C ASP A 448 -10.68 -13.24 13.80
N ASN A 449 -9.42 -12.80 13.88
CA ASN A 449 -8.99 -11.42 13.69
C ASN A 449 -9.13 -10.99 12.21
N TYR A 450 -9.26 -9.68 12.02
CA TYR A 450 -9.34 -9.05 10.70
C TYR A 450 -8.66 -7.69 10.73
N ASP A 451 -7.85 -7.41 9.71
CA ASP A 451 -7.16 -6.10 9.58
C ASP A 451 -8.08 -5.04 8.94
N ILE A 452 -9.12 -5.49 8.24
CA ILE A 452 -10.02 -4.62 7.46
C ILE A 452 -11.47 -5.07 7.61
N VAL A 453 -12.37 -4.11 7.80
CA VAL A 453 -13.83 -4.36 7.82
C VAL A 453 -14.40 -4.33 6.40
N PRO A 454 -15.58 -4.93 6.14
CA PRO A 454 -16.18 -4.98 4.80
C PRO A 454 -16.27 -3.62 4.09
N THR A 455 -16.67 -2.57 4.81
CA THR A 455 -16.71 -1.21 4.24
C THR A 455 -15.33 -0.70 3.82
N GLY A 456 -14.28 -1.01 4.57
CA GLY A 456 -12.91 -0.66 4.22
C GLY A 456 -12.42 -1.48 3.02
N LEU A 457 -12.79 -2.76 2.92
CA LEU A 457 -12.42 -3.60 1.79
C LEU A 457 -13.07 -3.13 0.48
N ILE A 458 -14.35 -2.72 0.51
CA ILE A 458 -15.01 -2.08 -0.64
C ILE A 458 -14.20 -0.87 -1.09
N GLN A 459 -13.79 -0.01 -0.15
CA GLN A 459 -12.99 1.18 -0.45
C GLN A 459 -11.64 0.82 -1.08
N LEU A 460 -10.92 -0.13 -0.49
CA LEU A 460 -9.64 -0.63 -1.01
C LEU A 460 -9.79 -1.13 -2.44
N ILE A 461 -10.79 -1.96 -2.72
CA ILE A 461 -11.00 -2.50 -4.06
C ILE A 461 -11.32 -1.38 -5.06
N LYS A 462 -12.33 -0.54 -4.74
CA LYS A 462 -12.87 0.43 -5.70
C LYS A 462 -11.96 1.64 -5.93
N GLN A 463 -11.24 2.07 -4.89
CA GLN A 463 -10.44 3.30 -4.94
C GLN A 463 -8.94 3.04 -5.09
N ARG A 464 -8.47 1.80 -4.87
CA ARG A 464 -7.06 1.42 -5.03
C ARG A 464 -6.89 0.34 -6.10
N LEU A 465 -7.36 -0.89 -5.86
CA LEU A 465 -7.08 -1.99 -6.79
C LEU A 465 -7.61 -1.70 -8.21
N ASN A 466 -8.83 -1.17 -8.31
CA ASN A 466 -9.42 -0.77 -9.59
C ASN A 466 -8.77 0.47 -10.23
N THR A 467 -7.85 1.14 -9.54
CA THR A 467 -7.03 2.24 -10.07
C THR A 467 -5.57 1.81 -10.30
N GLY A 468 -5.24 0.52 -10.08
CA GLY A 468 -3.92 -0.05 -10.38
C GLY A 468 -2.90 0.07 -9.26
N VAL A 469 -3.34 0.31 -8.03
CA VAL A 469 -2.46 0.41 -6.86
C VAL A 469 -2.94 -0.47 -5.70
N GLU A 470 -2.00 -1.01 -4.92
CA GLU A 470 -2.29 -1.72 -3.68
C GLU A 470 -2.38 -0.74 -2.48
N GLN A 471 -2.71 -1.26 -1.30
CA GLN A 471 -2.97 -0.49 -0.08
C GLN A 471 -1.84 0.49 0.31
N SER A 472 -0.56 0.10 0.17
CA SER A 472 0.59 0.97 0.49
C SER A 472 0.89 2.00 -0.60
N GLY A 473 0.18 1.93 -1.72
CA GLY A 473 0.28 2.86 -2.86
C GLY A 473 1.16 2.35 -3.99
N GLN A 474 1.74 1.14 -3.88
CA GLN A 474 2.55 0.56 -4.94
C GLN A 474 1.68 0.14 -6.13
N SER A 475 2.22 0.25 -7.33
CA SER A 475 1.54 -0.22 -8.54
C SER A 475 1.41 -1.74 -8.53
N ILE A 476 0.26 -2.25 -8.99
CA ILE A 476 0.03 -3.67 -9.26
C ILE A 476 0.09 -3.98 -10.77
N ASP A 477 0.90 -3.21 -11.51
CA ASP A 477 1.03 -3.17 -12.97
C ASP A 477 -0.23 -2.68 -13.69
N TYR A 478 -1.37 -3.34 -13.50
CA TYR A 478 -2.63 -3.04 -14.20
C TYR A 478 -3.79 -2.86 -13.22
N PRO A 479 -4.73 -1.93 -13.48
CA PRO A 479 -5.93 -1.79 -12.67
C PRO A 479 -6.79 -3.05 -12.75
N THR A 480 -7.31 -3.48 -11.60
CA THR A 480 -8.38 -4.48 -11.58
C THR A 480 -9.69 -3.87 -12.09
N SER A 481 -10.68 -4.72 -12.35
CA SER A 481 -11.99 -4.28 -12.85
C SER A 481 -13.12 -4.96 -12.07
N PHE A 482 -13.00 -4.99 -10.75
CA PHE A 482 -13.97 -5.64 -9.87
C PHE A 482 -15.30 -4.90 -9.81
N VAL A 483 -16.37 -5.69 -9.81
CA VAL A 483 -17.74 -5.30 -9.48
C VAL A 483 -18.02 -5.77 -8.07
N VAL A 484 -18.33 -4.86 -7.15
CA VAL A 484 -18.31 -5.10 -5.71
C VAL A 484 -19.69 -4.94 -5.12
N GLY A 485 -20.28 -6.05 -4.70
CA GLY A 485 -21.50 -6.12 -3.92
C GLY A 485 -21.24 -5.96 -2.44
N CYS A 486 -22.24 -5.45 -1.72
CA CYS A 486 -22.22 -5.28 -0.28
C CYS A 486 -23.45 -5.92 0.39
N ALA A 487 -23.33 -6.36 1.64
CA ALA A 487 -24.49 -6.91 2.37
C ALA A 487 -25.49 -5.81 2.75
N ILE A 488 -26.79 -6.12 2.73
CA ILE A 488 -27.85 -5.25 3.27
C ILE A 488 -28.86 -6.09 4.07
N SER A 489 -29.27 -5.60 5.24
CA SER A 489 -30.43 -6.18 5.94
C SER A 489 -31.70 -5.44 5.52
N LEU A 490 -32.68 -6.17 4.96
CA LEU A 490 -33.96 -5.59 4.57
C LEU A 490 -35.00 -5.62 5.69
N GLU A 491 -34.73 -6.36 6.77
CA GLU A 491 -35.55 -6.40 7.97
C GLU A 491 -34.73 -5.97 9.21
N PRO A 492 -34.02 -4.82 9.17
CA PRO A 492 -33.09 -4.45 10.23
C PRO A 492 -33.84 -4.20 11.54
N GLN A 493 -33.20 -4.54 12.66
CA GLN A 493 -33.68 -4.16 13.99
C GLN A 493 -33.55 -2.65 14.22
N ASP A 494 -32.52 -2.04 13.63
CA ASP A 494 -32.21 -0.60 13.69
C ASP A 494 -32.08 -0.05 12.25
N PRO A 495 -33.19 0.45 11.66
CA PRO A 495 -33.20 0.98 10.30
C PRO A 495 -32.25 2.17 10.10
N GLU A 496 -32.13 3.07 11.08
CA GLU A 496 -31.27 4.26 10.97
C GLU A 496 -29.78 3.88 10.92
N ARG A 497 -29.38 2.88 11.71
CA ARG A 497 -28.03 2.33 11.64
C ARG A 497 -27.76 1.67 10.29
N GLU A 498 -28.70 0.89 9.77
CA GLU A 498 -28.53 0.22 8.47
C GLU A 498 -28.44 1.22 7.32
N LEU A 499 -29.25 2.29 7.33
CA LEU A 499 -29.15 3.40 6.36
C LEU A 499 -27.76 4.08 6.41
N ARG A 500 -27.24 4.39 7.61
CA ARG A 500 -25.89 4.97 7.75
C ARG A 500 -24.80 4.05 7.23
N LEU A 501 -24.92 2.74 7.46
CA LEU A 501 -23.98 1.76 6.95
C LEU A 501 -24.06 1.63 5.42
N LEU A 502 -25.27 1.64 4.85
CA LEU A 502 -25.48 1.64 3.41
C LEU A 502 -24.89 2.89 2.75
N ALA A 503 -25.12 4.06 3.32
CA ALA A 503 -24.52 5.32 2.87
C ALA A 503 -22.97 5.26 2.84
N LYS A 504 -22.37 4.61 3.85
CA LYS A 504 -20.91 4.40 3.87
C LYS A 504 -20.45 3.44 2.77
N LYS A 505 -21.19 2.36 2.50
CA LYS A 505 -20.88 1.39 1.42
C LYS A 505 -20.99 2.06 0.05
N LEU A 506 -22.02 2.89 -0.16
CA LEU A 506 -22.21 3.72 -1.35
C LEU A 506 -21.03 4.66 -1.60
N ARG A 507 -20.63 5.47 -0.61
CA ARG A 507 -19.47 6.39 -0.73
C ARG A 507 -18.16 5.66 -1.04
N ASN A 508 -18.04 4.42 -0.56
CA ASN A 508 -16.85 3.61 -0.82
C ASN A 508 -16.88 2.93 -2.20
N GLY A 509 -17.98 3.04 -2.94
CA GLY A 509 -18.10 2.62 -4.34
C GLY A 509 -18.73 1.24 -4.54
N ALA A 510 -19.52 0.73 -3.61
CA ALA A 510 -20.29 -0.50 -3.85
C ALA A 510 -21.16 -0.36 -5.12
N ASP A 511 -21.27 -1.43 -5.91
CA ASP A 511 -22.00 -1.45 -7.19
C ASP A 511 -23.40 -2.08 -7.06
N PHE A 512 -23.61 -2.94 -6.07
CA PHE A 512 -24.90 -3.58 -5.78
C PHE A 512 -25.01 -4.01 -4.32
N ALA A 513 -26.22 -4.38 -3.90
CA ALA A 513 -26.46 -4.93 -2.57
C ALA A 513 -27.13 -6.31 -2.64
N LEU A 514 -26.68 -7.22 -1.79
CA LEU A 514 -27.23 -8.56 -1.62
C LEU A 514 -27.80 -8.69 -0.21
N SER A 515 -29.05 -9.14 -0.08
CA SER A 515 -29.69 -9.30 1.22
C SER A 515 -29.61 -10.72 1.77
N GLN A 516 -29.75 -10.81 3.10
CA GLN A 516 -30.15 -12.07 3.74
C GLN A 516 -31.56 -12.51 3.28
N PRO A 517 -31.95 -13.77 3.51
CA PRO A 517 -33.31 -14.25 3.25
C PRO A 517 -34.38 -13.33 3.87
N VAL A 518 -35.32 -12.87 3.05
CA VAL A 518 -36.50 -12.12 3.50
C VAL A 518 -37.65 -13.08 3.74
N PHE A 519 -38.31 -12.95 4.89
CA PHE A 519 -39.55 -13.68 5.19
C PHE A 519 -40.72 -12.75 5.49
N ASN A 520 -40.49 -11.44 5.65
CA ASN A 520 -41.56 -10.44 5.67
C ASN A 520 -41.39 -9.43 4.53
N ALA A 521 -41.99 -9.75 3.37
CA ALA A 521 -41.92 -8.92 2.19
C ALA A 521 -42.43 -7.48 2.41
N GLY A 522 -43.45 -7.30 3.28
CA GLY A 522 -43.98 -5.98 3.60
C GLY A 522 -42.97 -5.09 4.35
N ARG A 523 -42.28 -5.65 5.36
CA ARG A 523 -41.21 -4.93 6.08
C ARG A 523 -40.02 -4.64 5.17
N ALA A 524 -39.62 -5.61 4.34
CA ALA A 524 -38.54 -5.44 3.39
C ALA A 524 -38.84 -4.34 2.35
N ALA A 525 -40.03 -4.36 1.74
CA ALA A 525 -40.47 -3.33 0.80
C ALA A 525 -40.56 -1.95 1.47
N HIS A 526 -41.03 -1.88 2.72
CA HIS A 526 -41.05 -0.62 3.48
C HIS A 526 -39.64 -0.05 3.68
N PHE A 527 -38.67 -0.89 4.07
CA PHE A 527 -37.29 -0.45 4.26
C PHE A 527 -36.63 -0.04 2.93
N LEU A 528 -36.89 -0.77 1.84
CA LEU A 528 -36.44 -0.37 0.50
C LEU A 528 -36.97 1.00 0.08
N ASN A 529 -38.24 1.30 0.38
CA ASN A 529 -38.81 2.63 0.12
C ASN A 529 -38.12 3.73 0.95
N GLN A 530 -37.72 3.43 2.19
CA GLN A 530 -36.92 4.36 3.01
C GLN A 530 -35.53 4.60 2.39
N CYS A 531 -34.83 3.54 1.98
CA CYS A 531 -33.56 3.66 1.27
C CYS A 531 -33.70 4.48 -0.02
N GLN A 532 -34.75 4.23 -0.81
CA GLN A 532 -35.04 4.95 -2.04
C GLN A 532 -35.33 6.44 -1.79
N ALA A 533 -35.98 6.77 -0.69
CA ALA A 533 -36.24 8.15 -0.28
C ALA A 533 -34.96 8.88 0.17
N GLU A 534 -34.04 8.18 0.84
CA GLU A 534 -32.77 8.74 1.32
C GLU A 534 -31.74 8.90 0.19
N PHE A 535 -31.60 7.91 -0.68
CA PHE A 535 -30.50 7.87 -1.68
C PHE A 535 -30.94 8.22 -3.11
N GLY A 536 -32.24 8.22 -3.41
CA GLY A 536 -32.73 8.62 -4.73
C GLY A 536 -32.10 7.82 -5.88
N ALA A 537 -31.61 8.52 -6.89
CA ALA A 537 -30.97 7.89 -8.05
C ALA A 537 -29.65 7.17 -7.73
N ASP A 538 -29.02 7.49 -6.60
CA ASP A 538 -27.77 6.88 -6.16
C ASP A 538 -28.00 5.55 -5.41
N MET A 539 -29.26 5.11 -5.25
CA MET A 539 -29.56 3.85 -4.57
C MET A 539 -28.95 2.65 -5.33
N LEU A 540 -28.30 1.75 -4.59
CA LEU A 540 -27.74 0.53 -5.17
C LEU A 540 -28.85 -0.38 -5.72
N PRO A 541 -28.62 -1.05 -6.86
CA PRO A 541 -29.42 -2.20 -7.25
C PRO A 541 -29.40 -3.26 -6.13
N VAL A 542 -30.59 -3.70 -5.70
CA VAL A 542 -30.75 -4.71 -4.66
C VAL A 542 -31.10 -6.06 -5.28
N ILE A 543 -30.34 -7.09 -4.94
CA ILE A 543 -30.61 -8.49 -5.24
C ILE A 543 -31.09 -9.14 -3.93
N VAL A 544 -32.39 -9.48 -3.86
CA VAL A 544 -33.01 -9.96 -2.63
C VAL A 544 -32.73 -11.44 -2.39
N GLY A 545 -32.33 -11.78 -1.16
CA GLY A 545 -32.21 -13.14 -0.69
C GLY A 545 -33.58 -13.80 -0.52
N ILE A 546 -33.79 -14.94 -1.15
CA ILE A 546 -34.99 -15.78 -0.99
C ILE A 546 -34.53 -17.22 -0.72
N GLN A 547 -35.11 -17.82 0.32
CA GLN A 547 -34.73 -19.15 0.79
C GLN A 547 -35.96 -20.04 0.95
N PRO A 548 -36.10 -21.10 0.12
CA PRO A 548 -37.14 -22.11 0.31
C PRO A 548 -36.99 -22.78 1.69
N LEU A 549 -38.09 -22.84 2.43
CA LEU A 549 -38.12 -23.56 3.71
C LEU A 549 -38.13 -25.07 3.46
N TYR A 550 -37.40 -25.85 4.27
CA TYR A 550 -37.28 -27.28 3.98
C TYR A 550 -38.33 -28.14 4.68
N ASN A 551 -38.59 -27.86 5.96
CA ASN A 551 -39.63 -28.49 6.78
C ASN A 551 -39.90 -27.63 8.04
N SER A 552 -40.91 -28.01 8.83
CA SER A 552 -41.26 -27.29 10.07
C SER A 552 -40.10 -27.15 11.06
N LYS A 553 -39.31 -28.21 11.28
CA LYS A 553 -38.15 -28.17 12.17
C LYS A 553 -37.07 -27.18 11.68
N ASN A 554 -36.82 -27.16 10.38
CA ASN A 554 -35.89 -26.21 9.77
C ASN A 554 -36.41 -24.77 9.89
N ALA A 555 -37.71 -24.53 9.68
CA ALA A 555 -38.32 -23.21 9.87
C ALA A 555 -38.19 -22.75 11.34
N GLU A 556 -38.48 -23.62 12.31
CA GLU A 556 -38.30 -23.28 13.73
C GLU A 556 -36.83 -23.04 14.11
N PHE A 557 -35.89 -23.84 13.59
CA PHE A 557 -34.47 -23.61 13.79
C PHE A 557 -34.04 -22.25 13.24
N LEU A 558 -34.40 -21.93 12.00
CA LEU A 558 -34.07 -20.65 11.37
C LEU A 558 -34.63 -19.47 12.18
N HIS A 559 -35.85 -19.58 12.67
CA HIS A 559 -36.50 -18.52 13.45
C HIS A 559 -35.87 -18.30 14.83
N ASN A 560 -35.50 -19.37 15.53
CA ASN A 560 -35.08 -19.28 16.93
C ASN A 560 -33.55 -19.27 17.10
N GLU A 561 -32.80 -19.86 16.18
CA GLU A 561 -31.35 -20.09 16.33
C GLU A 561 -30.48 -19.29 15.36
N VAL A 562 -31.03 -18.74 14.27
CA VAL A 562 -30.25 -17.96 13.30
C VAL A 562 -30.46 -16.45 13.49
N PRO A 563 -29.41 -15.71 13.91
CA PRO A 563 -29.52 -14.27 14.13
C PRO A 563 -29.97 -13.52 12.87
N GLY A 564 -30.96 -12.63 13.04
CA GLY A 564 -31.48 -11.80 11.97
C GLY A 564 -32.57 -12.45 11.11
N ILE A 565 -32.91 -13.73 11.33
CA ILE A 565 -34.01 -14.41 10.63
C ILE A 565 -35.25 -14.47 11.54
N ALA A 566 -36.35 -13.87 11.08
CA ALA A 566 -37.65 -13.98 11.74
C ALA A 566 -38.69 -14.48 10.73
N ILE A 567 -39.20 -15.70 10.93
CA ILE A 567 -40.18 -16.30 10.02
C ILE A 567 -41.58 -16.06 10.58
N PRO A 568 -42.48 -15.38 9.84
CA PRO A 568 -43.87 -15.15 10.26
C PRO A 568 -44.61 -16.44 10.64
N ASP A 569 -45.45 -16.35 11.66
CA ASP A 569 -46.25 -17.47 12.18
C ASP A 569 -47.06 -18.17 11.09
N GLN A 570 -47.59 -17.41 10.13
CA GLN A 570 -48.33 -17.97 8.99
C GLN A 570 -47.50 -18.97 8.18
N PHE A 571 -46.22 -18.70 7.96
CA PHE A 571 -45.34 -19.59 7.19
C PHE A 571 -44.90 -20.77 8.05
N ARG A 572 -44.59 -20.55 9.34
CA ARG A 572 -44.27 -21.65 10.27
C ARG A 572 -45.44 -22.62 10.41
N GLN A 573 -46.67 -22.10 10.50
CA GLN A 573 -47.88 -22.92 10.57
C GLN A 573 -48.12 -23.70 9.28
N ARG A 574 -47.96 -23.06 8.10
CA ARG A 574 -48.05 -23.76 6.80
C ARG A 574 -47.06 -24.91 6.72
N MET A 575 -45.80 -24.67 7.10
CA MET A 575 -44.76 -25.71 7.14
C MET A 575 -45.08 -26.84 8.13
N HIS A 576 -45.80 -26.55 9.22
CA HIS A 576 -46.23 -27.55 10.20
C HIS A 576 -47.38 -28.44 9.67
N THR A 577 -48.30 -27.87 8.87
CA THR A 577 -49.49 -28.59 8.38
C THR A 577 -49.34 -29.17 6.97
N ALA A 578 -48.30 -28.80 6.23
CA ALA A 578 -48.08 -29.24 4.87
C ALA A 578 -47.91 -30.76 4.75
N ALA A 579 -48.63 -31.37 3.80
CA ALA A 579 -48.47 -32.78 3.46
C ALA A 579 -47.11 -33.05 2.78
N ASP A 580 -46.69 -32.11 1.92
CA ASP A 580 -45.34 -32.06 1.36
C ASP A 580 -44.68 -30.72 1.76
N PRO A 581 -43.90 -30.72 2.86
CA PRO A 581 -43.24 -29.51 3.34
C PRO A 581 -42.23 -28.91 2.35
N GLN A 582 -41.62 -29.71 1.48
CA GLN A 582 -40.62 -29.20 0.53
C GLN A 582 -41.31 -28.43 -0.59
N ALA A 583 -42.37 -28.99 -1.15
CA ALA A 583 -43.20 -28.30 -2.14
C ALA A 583 -43.84 -27.03 -1.55
N GLU A 584 -44.35 -27.09 -0.31
CA GLU A 584 -44.89 -25.90 0.37
C GLU A 584 -43.83 -24.81 0.56
N GLY A 585 -42.61 -25.19 0.91
CA GLY A 585 -41.49 -24.27 1.05
C GLY A 585 -41.10 -23.57 -0.26
N VAL A 586 -41.20 -24.26 -1.39
CA VAL A 586 -41.04 -23.68 -2.74
C VAL A 586 -42.15 -22.68 -3.01
N VAL A 587 -43.41 -23.04 -2.74
CA VAL A 587 -44.56 -22.13 -2.92
C VAL A 587 -44.40 -20.85 -2.09
N ILE A 588 -44.00 -20.96 -0.82
CA ILE A 588 -43.72 -19.79 0.04
C ILE A 588 -42.61 -18.90 -0.56
N ALA A 589 -41.54 -19.49 -1.08
CA ALA A 589 -40.46 -18.75 -1.72
C ALA A 589 -40.93 -18.01 -3.00
N GLN A 590 -41.78 -18.66 -3.81
CA GLN A 590 -42.36 -18.06 -5.01
C GLN A 590 -43.31 -16.90 -4.65
N GLU A 591 -44.14 -17.04 -3.62
CA GLU A 591 -45.02 -15.96 -3.12
C GLU A 591 -44.20 -14.75 -2.64
N LEU A 592 -43.14 -14.99 -1.87
CA LEU A 592 -42.23 -13.94 -1.40
C LEU A 592 -41.54 -13.23 -2.58
N LEU A 593 -41.05 -14.00 -3.56
CA LEU A 593 -40.42 -13.46 -4.74
C LEU A 593 -41.38 -12.63 -5.59
N ALA A 594 -42.59 -13.11 -5.83
CA ALA A 594 -43.62 -12.38 -6.55
C ALA A 594 -43.93 -11.04 -5.87
N THR A 595 -43.99 -11.03 -4.53
CA THR A 595 -44.22 -9.80 -3.76
C THR A 595 -43.03 -8.84 -3.81
N MET A 596 -41.80 -9.34 -3.77
CA MET A 596 -40.59 -8.51 -3.76
C MET A 596 -40.19 -8.00 -5.14
N ARG A 597 -40.51 -8.73 -6.22
CA ARG A 597 -40.06 -8.45 -7.59
C ARG A 597 -40.23 -6.99 -8.05
N PRO A 598 -41.32 -6.27 -7.75
CA PRO A 598 -41.48 -4.86 -8.14
C PRO A 598 -40.50 -3.89 -7.44
N HIS A 599 -39.88 -4.32 -6.34
CA HIS A 599 -39.05 -3.47 -5.47
C HIS A 599 -37.54 -3.72 -5.63
N VAL A 600 -37.13 -4.71 -6.41
CA VAL A 600 -35.73 -5.19 -6.48
C VAL A 600 -35.27 -5.45 -7.90
N GLN A 601 -33.96 -5.53 -8.11
CA GLN A 601 -33.33 -5.71 -9.43
C GLN A 601 -32.88 -7.14 -9.68
N GLY A 602 -33.05 -8.03 -8.70
CA GLY A 602 -32.77 -9.45 -8.87
C GLY A 602 -33.12 -10.27 -7.64
N VAL A 603 -32.93 -11.58 -7.77
CA VAL A 603 -33.09 -12.55 -6.70
C VAL A 603 -31.82 -13.38 -6.52
N TYR A 604 -31.47 -13.58 -5.26
CA TYR A 604 -30.43 -14.46 -4.77
C TYR A 604 -31.09 -15.64 -4.05
N LEU A 605 -31.07 -16.82 -4.68
CA LEU A 605 -31.70 -18.02 -4.14
C LEU A 605 -30.73 -18.82 -3.29
N ILE A 606 -31.14 -19.16 -2.07
CA ILE A 606 -30.28 -19.83 -1.08
C ILE A 606 -30.79 -21.25 -0.86
N PRO A 607 -30.13 -22.29 -1.40
CA PRO A 607 -30.58 -23.67 -1.25
C PRO A 607 -30.39 -24.20 0.17
N GLN A 608 -31.44 -24.76 0.74
CA GLN A 608 -31.33 -25.51 2.00
C GLN A 608 -30.72 -26.89 1.77
N PHE A 609 -29.77 -27.27 2.62
CA PHE A 609 -29.11 -28.59 2.60
C PHE A 609 -28.49 -28.99 1.23
N GLY A 610 -28.20 -28.03 0.35
CA GLY A 610 -27.69 -28.30 -1.00
C GLY A 610 -28.74 -28.89 -1.95
N ARG A 611 -30.03 -28.71 -1.66
CA ARG A 611 -31.15 -29.09 -2.53
C ARG A 611 -31.35 -28.06 -3.63
N TYR A 612 -30.51 -28.17 -4.66
CA TYR A 612 -30.57 -27.29 -5.85
C TYR A 612 -31.83 -27.51 -6.68
N ASP A 613 -32.45 -28.70 -6.58
CA ASP A 613 -33.72 -29.04 -7.20
C ASP A 613 -34.86 -28.14 -6.71
N LEU A 614 -34.98 -27.91 -5.40
CA LEU A 614 -36.00 -27.02 -4.85
C LEU A 614 -35.83 -25.57 -5.31
N VAL A 615 -34.59 -25.16 -5.55
CA VAL A 615 -34.30 -23.81 -6.07
C VAL A 615 -34.59 -23.71 -7.57
N ALA A 616 -34.37 -24.79 -8.33
CA ALA A 616 -34.78 -24.87 -9.72
C ALA A 616 -36.31 -24.69 -9.85
N ASP A 617 -37.11 -25.32 -8.98
CA ASP A 617 -38.56 -25.16 -8.96
C ASP A 617 -39.00 -23.70 -8.65
N VAL A 618 -38.21 -22.94 -7.88
CA VAL A 618 -38.45 -21.50 -7.70
C VAL A 618 -38.12 -20.71 -8.96
N LEU A 619 -37.01 -21.04 -9.65
CA LEU A 619 -36.57 -20.37 -10.87
C LEU A 619 -37.59 -20.47 -12.01
N ASP A 620 -38.36 -21.55 -12.09
CA ASP A 620 -39.42 -21.73 -13.09
C ASP A 620 -40.47 -20.60 -13.09
N THR A 621 -40.65 -19.91 -11.96
CA THR A 621 -41.57 -18.76 -11.83
C THR A 621 -40.95 -17.41 -12.21
N VAL A 622 -39.63 -17.38 -12.42
CA VAL A 622 -38.87 -16.16 -12.73
C VAL A 622 -38.71 -15.95 -14.23
N ALA A 623 -38.69 -17.07 -14.98
CA ALA A 623 -38.45 -17.18 -16.42
C ALA A 623 -39.49 -16.45 -17.30
#